data_AF-A0A8R2JLT6-F1
#
_entry.id   AF-A0A8R2JLT6-F1
#
_cell.length_a   1.000
_cell.length_b   1.000
_cell.length_c   1.000
_cell.angle_alpha   90.00
_cell.angle_beta   90.00
_cell.angle_gamma   90.00
#
_symmetry.space_group_name_H-M   'P 1'
#
loop_
_entity.id
_entity.type
_entity.pdbx_description
1 polymer ?
#
loop_
_entity_poly.entity_id
_entity_poly.type
_entity_poly.pdbx_seq_one_letter_code
_entity_poly.pdbx_strand_id
1 'polypeptide(L)'
;MVKANASQSGNKRSSSEALSSGHAHKNKYSPLANLDNTNDDNSEKTDMDPVEVIQMVQKIPPLYIYDIVDYIEFLNKITPLILDNFNIINNNIFFKLNLSTVNDYRTITKYLSEENIK
;
A
#
# COMPACT_ATOMS: atom_id res chain seq x y z
N MET A 1 32.42 -48.38 -6.59
CA MET A 1 32.37 -47.80 -7.95
C MET A 1 30.94 -47.94 -8.47
N VAL A 2 30.49 -46.94 -9.22
CA VAL A 2 29.09 -46.53 -9.49
C VAL A 2 28.43 -47.37 -10.60
N LYS A 3 27.12 -47.68 -10.50
CA LYS A 3 26.05 -47.18 -11.42
C LYS A 3 24.68 -47.85 -11.18
N ALA A 4 23.70 -46.96 -10.96
CA ALA A 4 22.27 -47.22 -11.04
C ALA A 4 21.81 -47.41 -12.49
N ASN A 5 20.59 -47.95 -12.67
CA ASN A 5 19.61 -47.36 -13.57
C ASN A 5 18.18 -47.78 -13.19
N ALA A 6 17.34 -46.77 -13.03
CA ALA A 6 15.94 -46.85 -12.67
C ALA A 6 15.09 -47.30 -13.87
N SER A 7 14.04 -48.10 -13.61
CA SER A 7 12.94 -48.34 -14.55
C SER A 7 11.70 -47.61 -14.03
N GLN A 8 11.32 -46.55 -14.75
CA GLN A 8 10.00 -45.92 -14.64
C GLN A 8 8.96 -46.87 -15.23
N SER A 9 7.92 -47.16 -14.44
CA SER A 9 6.69 -47.80 -14.93
C SER A 9 5.51 -47.02 -14.35
N GLY A 10 4.61 -46.64 -15.23
CA GLY A 10 3.63 -45.59 -15.03
C GLY A 10 2.51 -45.97 -14.08
N ASN A 11 2.39 -45.21 -12.98
CA ASN A 11 1.18 -45.20 -12.18
C ASN A 11 0.25 -44.11 -12.70
N LYS A 12 -0.76 -44.54 -13.47
CA LYS A 12 -1.91 -43.73 -13.88
C LYS A 12 -2.61 -43.24 -12.62
N ARG A 13 -2.49 -41.94 -12.32
CA ARG A 13 -3.24 -41.29 -11.25
C ARG A 13 -4.73 -41.37 -11.58
N SER A 14 -5.46 -42.16 -10.79
CA SER A 14 -6.92 -42.17 -10.77
C SER A 14 -7.37 -40.78 -10.32
N SER A 15 -7.96 -40.01 -11.22
CA SER A 15 -8.62 -38.75 -10.91
C SER A 15 -9.87 -39.07 -10.11
N SER A 16 -9.88 -38.68 -8.83
CA SER A 16 -11.08 -38.66 -8.02
C SER A 16 -12.11 -37.72 -8.67
N GLU A 17 -13.18 -38.27 -9.22
CA GLU A 17 -14.40 -37.54 -9.52
C GLU A 17 -14.97 -37.01 -8.21
N ALA A 18 -14.60 -35.79 -7.85
CA ALA A 18 -15.31 -35.04 -6.82
C ALA A 18 -16.66 -34.63 -7.42
N LEU A 19 -17.72 -35.39 -7.12
CA LEU A 19 -19.10 -34.98 -7.34
C LEU A 19 -19.45 -33.85 -6.36
N SER A 20 -18.86 -32.67 -6.58
CA SER A 20 -19.40 -31.43 -6.02
C SER A 20 -20.69 -31.13 -6.76
N SER A 21 -21.83 -31.12 -6.05
CA SER A 21 -23.10 -30.71 -6.64
C SER A 21 -22.92 -29.28 -7.16
N GLY A 22 -22.80 -29.13 -8.48
CA GLY A 22 -22.59 -27.87 -9.16
C GLY A 22 -23.78 -26.95 -8.93
N HIS A 23 -23.77 -26.22 -7.81
CA HIS A 23 -24.50 -24.96 -7.73
C HIS A 23 -23.84 -24.06 -8.75
N ALA A 24 -24.33 -24.08 -9.98
CA ALA A 24 -23.92 -23.16 -11.02
C ALA A 24 -24.24 -21.75 -10.53
N HIS A 25 -23.25 -21.11 -9.89
CA HIS A 25 -23.32 -19.68 -9.62
C HIS A 25 -23.39 -19.03 -10.99
N LYS A 26 -24.56 -18.53 -11.37
CA LYS A 26 -24.71 -17.75 -12.59
C LYS A 26 -23.81 -16.53 -12.43
N ASN A 27 -22.73 -16.49 -13.19
CA ASN A 27 -21.82 -15.36 -13.17
C ASN A 27 -22.63 -14.12 -13.59
N LYS A 28 -22.79 -13.14 -12.70
CA LYS A 28 -23.64 -11.95 -12.93
C LYS A 28 -23.02 -10.97 -13.93
N TYR A 29 -21.78 -11.21 -14.31
CA TYR A 29 -21.02 -10.36 -15.19
C TYR A 29 -20.72 -11.14 -16.46
N SER A 30 -21.44 -10.80 -17.52
CA SER A 30 -21.07 -11.18 -18.88
C SER A 30 -19.80 -10.41 -19.28
N PRO A 31 -18.88 -10.99 -20.06
CA PRO A 31 -17.80 -10.22 -20.67
C PRO A 31 -18.40 -9.06 -21.47
N LEU A 32 -17.78 -7.88 -21.38
CA LEU A 32 -18.17 -6.73 -22.19
C LEU A 32 -18.02 -7.13 -23.66
N ALA A 33 -19.14 -7.42 -24.32
CA ALA A 33 -19.17 -7.64 -25.76
C ALA A 33 -18.73 -6.32 -26.41
N ASN A 34 -17.80 -6.44 -27.37
CA ASN A 34 -17.18 -5.33 -28.07
C ASN A 34 -18.23 -4.30 -28.50
N LEU A 35 -18.02 -3.05 -28.09
CA LEU A 35 -18.87 -1.91 -28.42
C LEU A 35 -18.85 -1.71 -29.94
N ASP A 36 -19.98 -1.99 -30.60
CA ASP A 36 -20.15 -1.65 -32.01
C ASP A 36 -20.05 -0.13 -32.16
N ASN A 37 -19.09 0.27 -33.00
CA ASN A 37 -18.72 1.65 -33.25
C ASN A 37 -19.76 2.27 -34.20
N THR A 38 -20.90 2.68 -33.63
CA THR A 38 -21.94 3.41 -34.37
C THR A 38 -21.92 4.86 -33.91
N ASN A 39 -21.37 5.72 -34.76
CA ASN A 39 -21.53 7.16 -34.69
C ASN A 39 -23.02 7.47 -34.72
N ASP A 40 -23.54 8.08 -33.67
CA ASP A 40 -24.69 8.97 -33.83
C ASP A 40 -24.59 10.13 -32.85
N ASP A 41 -24.92 11.28 -33.41
CA ASP A 41 -24.63 12.61 -32.91
C ASP A 41 -25.63 13.01 -31.81
N ASN A 42 -25.20 13.96 -30.99
CA ASN A 42 -26.02 14.74 -30.04
C ASN A 42 -26.49 14.03 -28.75
N SER A 43 -25.60 14.00 -27.76
CA SER A 43 -25.98 14.06 -26.35
C SER A 43 -25.48 15.37 -25.77
N GLU A 44 -26.45 16.23 -25.46
CA GLU A 44 -26.35 17.42 -24.63
C GLU A 44 -25.28 17.23 -23.54
N LYS A 45 -24.25 18.08 -23.57
CA LYS A 45 -23.22 18.11 -22.53
C LYS A 45 -23.87 18.65 -21.27
N THR A 46 -24.39 17.77 -20.42
CA THR A 46 -24.54 18.10 -19.00
C THR A 46 -23.15 18.47 -18.51
N ASP A 47 -22.98 19.74 -18.14
CA ASP A 47 -21.80 20.26 -17.47
C ASP A 47 -21.37 19.27 -16.40
N MET A 48 -20.27 18.57 -16.66
CA MET A 48 -19.59 17.81 -15.64
C MET A 48 -19.16 18.85 -14.61
N ASP A 49 -19.77 18.80 -13.43
CA ASP A 49 -19.27 19.43 -12.21
C ASP A 49 -17.74 19.32 -12.21
N PRO A 50 -16.99 20.39 -11.86
CA PRO A 50 -15.56 20.36 -11.96
C PRO A 50 -15.10 19.14 -11.17
N VAL A 51 -14.46 18.19 -11.89
CA VAL A 51 -13.76 17.07 -11.28
C VAL A 51 -12.85 17.72 -10.27
N GLU A 52 -13.23 17.66 -8.99
CA GLU A 52 -12.32 17.97 -7.91
C GLU A 52 -11.11 17.10 -8.19
N VAL A 53 -10.02 17.72 -8.61
CA VAL A 53 -8.73 17.06 -8.67
C VAL A 53 -8.43 16.76 -7.21
N ILE A 54 -8.93 15.62 -6.73
CA ILE A 54 -8.54 15.05 -5.46
C ILE A 54 -7.06 14.76 -5.68
N GLN A 55 -6.21 15.73 -5.38
CA GLN A 55 -4.80 15.49 -5.17
C GLN A 55 -4.77 14.36 -4.15
N MET A 56 -4.35 13.17 -4.58
CA MET A 56 -4.22 12.03 -3.69
C MET A 56 -3.12 12.37 -2.68
N VAL A 57 -3.48 13.08 -1.61
CA VAL A 57 -2.61 13.34 -0.49
C VAL A 57 -2.32 11.98 0.12
N GLN A 58 -1.09 11.50 -0.08
CA GLN A 58 -0.65 10.26 0.53
C GLN A 58 -0.77 10.40 2.04
N LYS A 59 -1.48 9.46 2.68
CA LYS A 59 -1.62 9.45 4.14
C LYS A 59 -0.29 9.06 4.77
N ILE A 60 0.23 9.93 5.64
CA ILE A 60 1.48 9.71 6.38
C ILE A 60 1.11 9.28 7.80
N PRO A 61 1.66 8.16 8.32
CA PRO A 61 1.40 7.75 9.69
C PRO A 61 2.16 8.65 10.68
N PRO A 62 1.63 8.87 11.89
CA PRO A 62 2.36 9.53 12.95
C PRO A 62 3.54 8.67 13.43
N LEU A 63 4.64 9.30 13.78
CA LEU A 63 5.79 8.66 14.41
C LEU A 63 5.66 8.78 15.93
N TYR A 64 5.90 7.68 16.63
CA TYR A 64 5.94 7.63 18.08
C TYR A 64 7.37 7.39 18.51
N ILE A 65 7.94 8.32 19.27
CA ILE A 65 9.35 8.33 19.63
C ILE A 65 9.47 8.21 21.14
N TYR A 66 10.22 7.21 21.58
CA TYR A 66 10.44 6.85 22.98
C TYR A 66 11.88 7.15 23.40
N ASP A 67 12.12 7.08 24.71
CA ASP A 67 13.47 7.06 25.29
C ASP A 67 14.38 8.26 24.92
N ILE A 68 13.78 9.43 24.66
CA ILE A 68 14.55 10.66 24.45
C ILE A 68 14.99 11.23 25.79
N VAL A 69 16.30 11.38 25.97
CA VAL A 69 16.90 11.94 27.20
C VAL A 69 16.76 13.46 27.26
N ASP A 70 17.06 14.15 26.14
CA ASP A 70 16.94 15.61 26.02
C ASP A 70 16.05 15.99 24.84
N TYR A 71 14.86 16.50 25.15
CA TYR A 71 13.88 16.93 24.15
C TYR A 71 14.39 18.10 23.28
N ILE A 72 15.09 19.07 23.88
CA ILE A 72 15.54 20.27 23.18
C ILE A 72 16.67 19.91 22.23
N GLU A 73 17.61 19.08 22.68
CA GLU A 73 18.67 18.57 21.81
C GLU A 73 18.10 17.77 20.65
N PHE A 74 17.16 16.86 20.93
CA PHE A 74 16.49 16.08 19.89
C PHE A 74 15.78 16.99 18.87
N LEU A 75 15.00 17.96 19.34
CA LEU A 75 14.28 18.89 18.48
C LEU A 75 15.26 19.68 17.58
N ASN A 76 16.37 20.15 18.14
CA ASN A 76 17.39 20.87 17.39
C ASN A 76 18.06 20.00 16.31
N LYS A 77 18.16 18.68 16.53
CA LYS A 77 18.70 17.74 15.54
C LYS A 77 17.72 17.44 14.41
N ILE A 78 16.43 17.25 14.72
CA ILE A 78 15.43 16.88 13.69
C ILE A 78 14.90 18.08 12.91
N THR A 79 14.80 19.26 13.51
CA THR A 79 14.25 20.47 12.86
C THR A 79 14.95 20.79 11.52
N PRO A 80 16.29 20.80 11.41
CA PRO A 80 16.95 21.08 10.13
C PRO A 80 16.80 19.97 9.08
N LEU A 81 16.33 18.77 9.46
CA LEU A 81 16.10 17.65 8.54
C LEU A 81 14.72 17.70 7.87
N ILE A 82 13.79 18.50 8.41
CA ILE A 82 12.42 18.62 7.94
C ILE A 82 12.32 19.91 7.12
N LEU A 83 11.88 19.80 5.86
CA LEU A 83 11.71 20.98 5.00
C LEU A 83 10.37 21.67 5.23
N ASP A 84 9.33 20.87 5.49
CA ASP A 84 7.97 21.38 5.66
C ASP A 84 7.54 21.48 7.13
N ASN A 85 6.30 21.92 7.35
CA ASN A 85 5.77 22.02 8.70
C ASN A 85 5.59 20.65 9.35
N PHE A 86 5.88 20.58 10.65
CA PHE A 86 5.65 19.42 11.49
C PHE A 86 5.00 19.81 12.81
N ASN A 87 4.40 18.83 13.48
CA ASN A 87 3.77 19.03 14.78
C ASN A 87 4.20 17.94 15.76
N ILE A 88 4.64 18.33 16.95
CA ILE A 88 4.99 17.40 18.03
C ILE A 88 3.98 17.53 19.17
N ILE A 89 3.45 16.40 19.61
CA ILE A 89 2.62 16.29 20.81
C ILE A 89 3.44 15.51 21.85
N ASN A 90 3.71 16.13 22.99
CA ASN A 90 4.40 15.49 24.10
C ASN A 90 3.38 14.80 25.02
N ASN A 91 3.52 13.48 25.17
CA ASN A 91 2.66 12.66 26.01
C ASN A 91 3.40 12.06 27.22
N ASN A 92 4.33 12.78 27.86
CA ASN A 92 5.14 12.39 29.06
C ASN A 92 6.00 11.11 28.94
N ILE A 93 5.54 10.10 28.20
CA ILE A 93 6.10 8.76 27.99
C ILE A 93 6.69 8.68 26.58
N PHE A 94 6.12 9.42 25.63
CA PHE A 94 6.56 9.45 24.24
C PHE A 94 6.22 10.78 23.58
N PHE A 95 6.88 11.05 22.45
CA PHE A 95 6.54 12.13 21.54
C PHE A 95 5.80 11.58 20.33
N LYS A 96 4.67 12.20 19.98
CA LYS A 96 3.98 11.94 18.73
C LYS A 96 4.36 13.03 17.72
N LEU A 97 5.15 12.66 16.72
CA LEU A 97 5.56 13.52 15.63
C LEU A 97 4.66 13.29 14.41
N ASN A 98 3.99 14.36 13.96
CA ASN A 98 3.20 14.39 12.75
C ASN A 98 3.97 15.17 11.68
N LEU A 99 4.16 14.55 10.50
CA LEU A 99 4.87 15.12 9.36
C LEU A 99 3.91 15.35 8.20
N SER A 100 4.12 16.44 7.47
CA SER A 100 3.24 16.84 6.37
C SER A 100 3.61 16.19 5.03
N THR A 101 4.87 15.76 4.85
CA THR A 101 5.35 15.17 3.60
C THR A 101 6.00 13.81 3.76
N VAL A 102 5.88 13.00 2.70
CA VAL A 102 6.43 11.64 2.64
C VAL A 102 7.96 11.67 2.65
N ASN A 103 8.56 12.71 2.06
CA ASN A 103 10.02 12.87 2.04
C ASN A 103 10.56 13.07 3.45
N ASP A 104 9.98 14.01 4.20
CA ASP A 104 10.39 14.28 5.59
C ASP A 104 10.17 13.04 6.47
N TYR A 105 9.06 12.32 6.28
CA TYR A 105 8.81 11.05 6.96
C TYR A 105 9.94 10.04 6.72
N ARG A 106 10.38 9.87 5.48
CA ARG A 106 11.47 8.94 5.13
C ARG A 106 12.80 9.40 5.73
N THR A 107 13.11 10.68 5.66
CA THR A 107 14.34 11.26 6.22
C THR A 107 14.41 11.05 7.72
N ILE A 108 13.35 11.39 8.46
CA ILE A 108 13.31 11.24 9.91
C ILE A 108 13.34 9.76 10.32
N THR A 109 12.56 8.90 9.66
CA THR A 109 12.57 7.46 9.99
C THR A 109 13.96 6.86 9.79
N LYS A 110 14.68 7.27 8.74
CA LYS A 110 16.06 6.88 8.50
C LYS A 110 16.98 7.37 9.61
N TYR A 111 16.91 8.65 9.96
CA TYR A 111 17.70 9.24 11.06
C TYR A 111 17.47 8.51 12.40
N LEU A 112 16.22 8.26 12.78
CA LEU A 112 15.90 7.52 14.02
C LEU A 112 16.50 6.12 14.02
N SER A 113 16.47 5.45 12.87
CA SER A 113 17.08 4.12 12.71
C SER A 113 18.60 4.14 12.84
N GLU A 114 19.27 5.18 12.32
CA GLU A 114 20.73 5.35 12.40
C GLU A 114 21.19 5.66 13.83
N GLU A 115 20.44 6.49 14.55
CA GLU A 115 20.70 6.84 15.95
C GLU A 115 20.22 5.78 16.96
N ASN A 116 19.62 4.69 16.49
CA ASN A 116 19.00 3.63 17.32
C ASN A 116 17.96 4.16 18.31
N ILE A 117 17.23 5.21 17.92
CA ILE A 117 16.12 5.78 18.68
C ILE A 117 14.85 4.98 18.35
N LYS A 118 14.08 4.62 19.38
CA LYS A 118 12.90 3.76 19.28
C LYS A 118 11.61 4.53 19.02
#